data_AF-A0A8X6IGB8-F1
#
_entry.id   AF-A0A8X6IGB8-F1
#
_cell.length_a   1.000
_cell.length_b   1.000
_cell.length_c   1.000
_cell.angle_alpha   90.00
_cell.angle_beta   90.00
_cell.angle_gamma   90.00
#
_symmetry.space_group_name_H-M   'P 1'
#
loop_
_entity.id
_entity.type
_entity.pdbx_description
1 polymer ?
#
loop_
_entity_poly.entity_id
_entity_poly.type
_entity_poly.pdbx_seq_one_letter_code
_entity_poly.pdbx_strand_id
1 'polypeptide(L)'
;SLAFTKLEEKTKRLFENDELVITYLSSHPDPDTDPDTIVENELEQNETYRDNFISAKVRFQEFSKIYEQKTQQLDISPSMDRLSINLPKLQLIDFDGNPKNWFCFWSMFQKIDDDPKIEEDVKFAYLMQTTKGKAFVQSYHVSI
;
A
#
# COMPACT_ATOMS: atom_id res chain seq x y z
N SER A 1 -0.12 26.36 20.99
CA SER A 1 0.86 25.25 20.98
C SER A 1 2.07 25.68 20.18
N LEU A 2 3.29 25.52 20.70
CA LEU A 2 4.54 25.91 20.03
C LEU A 2 4.68 25.30 18.62
N ALA A 3 4.10 24.12 18.40
CA ALA A 3 4.07 23.46 17.10
C ALA A 3 3.22 24.22 16.06
N PHE A 4 2.11 24.83 16.49
CA PHE A 4 1.21 25.57 15.61
C PHE A 4 1.86 26.87 15.10
N THR A 5 2.49 27.64 16.00
CA THR A 5 3.23 28.86 15.64
C THR A 5 4.41 28.58 14.70
N LYS A 6 5.11 27.45 14.88
CA LYS A 6 6.21 27.04 13.99
C LYS A 6 5.70 26.63 12.61
N LEU A 7 4.51 26.03 12.54
CA LEU A 7 3.87 25.67 11.28
C LEU A 7 3.41 26.93 10.54
N GLU A 8 2.78 27.87 11.24
CA GLU A 8 2.33 29.15 10.69
C GLU A 8 3.48 29.98 10.11
N GLU A 9 4.62 30.06 10.81
CA GLU A 9 5.83 30.72 10.31
C GLU A 9 6.38 30.05 9.05
N LYS A 10 6.41 28.70 9.02
CA LYS A 10 6.84 27.95 7.83
C LYS A 10 5.92 28.18 6.64
N THR A 11 4.61 28.18 6.87
CA THR A 11 3.62 28.44 5.84
C THR A 11 3.77 29.84 5.28
N LYS A 12 3.99 30.85 6.14
CA LYS A 12 4.23 32.22 5.71
C LYS A 12 5.49 32.34 4.85
N ARG A 13 6.61 31.76 5.30
CA ARG A 13 7.86 31.75 4.51
C ARG A 13 7.72 31.02 3.19
N LEU A 14 6.92 29.95 3.14
CA LEU A 14 6.66 29.23 1.90
C LEU A 14 5.99 30.16 0.89
N PHE A 15 4.92 30.85 1.28
CA PHE A 15 4.23 31.79 0.39
C PHE A 15 5.12 32.97 -0.03
N GLU A 16 5.91 33.53 0.88
CA GLU A 16 6.86 34.60 0.56
C GLU A 16 7.90 34.14 -0.46
N ASN A 17 8.45 32.94 -0.30
CA ASN A 17 9.40 32.37 -1.25
C ASN A 17 8.76 32.09 -2.61
N ASP A 18 7.52 31.61 -2.63
CA ASP A 18 6.78 31.32 -3.87
C ASP A 18 6.57 32.60 -4.69
N GLU A 19 6.13 33.68 -4.04
CA GLU A 19 5.98 35.01 -4.66
C GLU A 19 7.31 35.56 -5.19
N LEU A 20 8.41 35.36 -4.44
CA LEU A 20 9.75 35.78 -4.89
C LEU A 20 10.20 35.01 -6.13
N VAL A 21 9.94 33.70 -6.18
CA VAL A 21 10.27 32.86 -7.35
C VAL A 21 9.47 33.30 -8.57
N ILE A 22 8.15 33.49 -8.42
CA ILE A 22 7.27 33.97 -9.51
C ILE A 22 7.75 35.32 -10.04
N THR A 23 8.04 36.26 -9.13
CA THR A 23 8.51 37.61 -9.49
C THR A 23 9.85 37.55 -10.23
N TYR A 24 10.80 36.74 -9.73
CA TYR A 24 12.13 36.58 -10.33
C TYR A 24 12.07 36.00 -11.74
N LEU A 25 11.24 34.97 -11.94
CA LEU A 25 11.02 34.33 -13.25
C LEU A 25 10.34 35.30 -14.22
N SER A 26 9.37 36.08 -13.74
CA SER A 26 8.67 37.07 -14.57
C SER A 26 9.57 38.24 -14.97
N SER A 27 10.52 38.64 -14.11
CA SER A 27 11.45 39.74 -14.40
C SER A 27 12.66 39.33 -15.23
N HIS A 28 12.96 38.02 -15.30
CA HIS A 28 14.06 37.46 -16.07
C HIS A 28 13.52 36.36 -17.00
N PRO A 29 12.71 36.73 -18.01
CA PRO A 29 12.26 35.76 -19.00
C PRO A 29 13.48 35.20 -19.73
N ASP A 30 13.58 33.88 -19.80
CA ASP A 30 14.55 33.21 -20.65
C ASP A 30 14.16 33.52 -22.11
N PRO A 31 15.04 34.16 -22.91
CA PRO A 31 14.69 34.62 -24.26
C PRO A 31 14.33 33.48 -25.23
N ASP A 32 14.71 32.23 -24.91
CA ASP A 32 14.40 31.04 -25.72
C ASP A 32 13.19 30.24 -25.18
N THR A 33 12.62 30.66 -24.05
CA THR A 33 11.49 29.97 -23.41
C THR A 33 10.22 30.78 -23.55
N ASP A 34 9.43 30.42 -24.55
CA ASP A 34 8.09 30.98 -24.75
C ASP A 34 7.16 30.56 -23.60
N PRO A 35 6.55 31.49 -22.86
CA PRO A 35 5.66 31.18 -21.74
C PRO A 35 4.46 30.34 -22.17
N ASP A 36 3.97 30.50 -23.40
CA ASP A 36 2.89 29.67 -23.93
C ASP A 36 3.36 28.21 -24.09
N THR A 37 4.60 28.01 -24.51
CA THR A 37 5.24 26.68 -24.61
C THR A 37 5.42 25.99 -23.24
N ILE A 38 5.74 26.72 -22.17
CA ILE A 38 5.81 26.14 -20.81
C ILE A 38 4.42 25.65 -20.38
N VAL A 39 3.41 26.52 -20.53
CA VAL A 39 2.03 26.21 -20.13
C VAL A 39 1.49 25.03 -20.95
N GLU A 40 1.78 24.97 -22.24
CA GLU A 40 1.39 23.87 -23.11
C GLU A 40 2.04 22.54 -22.67
N ASN A 41 3.34 22.54 -22.35
CA ASN A 41 4.03 21.36 -21.85
C ASN A 41 3.51 20.89 -20.49
N GLU A 42 3.21 21.80 -19.56
CA GLU A 42 2.59 21.46 -18.27
C GLU A 42 1.18 20.88 -18.45
N LEU A 43 0.38 21.44 -19.36
CA LEU A 43 -0.94 20.92 -19.72
C LEU A 43 -0.84 19.51 -20.30
N GLU A 44 0.08 19.28 -21.25
CA GLU A 44 0.27 17.99 -21.90
C GLU A 44 0.74 16.90 -20.91
N GLN A 45 1.64 17.25 -19.98
CA GLN A 45 2.04 16.34 -18.90
C GLN A 45 0.90 16.02 -17.95
N ASN A 46 0.06 17.01 -17.61
CA ASN A 46 -1.08 16.83 -16.72
C ASN A 46 -2.17 15.96 -17.38
N GLU A 47 -2.45 16.16 -18.68
CA GLU A 47 -3.34 15.30 -19.46
C GLU A 47 -2.82 13.87 -19.52
N THR A 48 -1.52 13.69 -19.80
CA THR A 48 -0.87 12.38 -19.79
C THR A 48 -1.00 11.68 -18.43
N TYR A 49 -0.80 12.41 -17.33
CA TYR A 49 -0.96 11.86 -15.98
C TYR A 49 -2.42 11.44 -15.72
N ARG A 50 -3.37 12.28 -16.11
CA ARG A 50 -4.81 11.99 -15.98
C ARG A 50 -5.20 10.73 -16.76
N ASP A 51 -4.73 10.58 -17.98
CA ASP A 51 -5.02 9.42 -18.82
C ASP A 51 -4.41 8.14 -18.26
N ASN A 52 -3.17 8.22 -17.78
CA ASN A 52 -2.50 7.11 -17.10
C ASN A 52 -3.25 6.69 -15.83
N PHE A 53 -3.69 7.66 -15.03
CA PHE A 53 -4.46 7.40 -13.82
C PHE A 53 -5.82 6.75 -14.14
N ILE A 54 -6.56 7.28 -15.11
CA ILE A 54 -7.85 6.71 -15.54
C ILE A 54 -7.65 5.28 -16.04
N SER A 55 -6.62 5.06 -16.87
CA SER A 55 -6.29 3.73 -17.40
C SER A 55 -5.99 2.73 -16.28
N ALA A 56 -5.16 3.13 -15.31
CA ALA A 56 -4.86 2.30 -14.14
C ALA A 56 -6.11 2.01 -13.30
N LYS A 57 -6.95 3.02 -13.09
CA LYS A 57 -8.21 2.89 -12.33
C LYS A 57 -9.19 1.93 -13.00
N VAL A 58 -9.36 2.02 -14.33
CA VAL A 58 -10.23 1.12 -15.10
C VAL A 58 -9.72 -0.32 -14.99
N ARG A 59 -8.42 -0.54 -15.21
CA ARG A 59 -7.81 -1.88 -15.07
C ARG A 59 -8.04 -2.45 -13.68
N PHE A 60 -7.84 -1.65 -12.63
CA PHE A 60 -8.08 -2.07 -11.26
C PHE A 60 -9.55 -2.46 -11.02
N GLN A 61 -10.50 -1.66 -11.51
CA GLN A 61 -11.92 -1.96 -11.38
C GLN A 61 -12.33 -3.23 -12.12
N GLU A 62 -11.77 -3.47 -13.31
CA GLU A 62 -11.96 -4.71 -14.05
C GLU A 62 -11.42 -5.91 -13.26
N PHE A 63 -10.20 -5.82 -12.73
CA PHE A 63 -9.63 -6.85 -11.88
C PHE A 63 -10.47 -7.12 -10.62
N SER A 64 -10.97 -6.07 -9.95
CA SER A 64 -11.84 -6.21 -8.76
C SER A 64 -13.13 -6.95 -9.11
N LYS A 65 -13.80 -6.58 -10.21
CA LYS A 65 -15.03 -7.25 -10.66
C LYS A 65 -14.81 -8.72 -11.00
N ILE A 66 -13.70 -9.05 -11.67
CA ILE A 66 -13.33 -10.43 -11.99
C ILE A 66 -13.09 -11.23 -10.70
N TYR A 67 -12.41 -10.63 -9.71
CA TYR A 67 -12.16 -11.26 -8.43
C TYR A 67 -13.45 -11.53 -7.66
N GLU A 68 -14.36 -10.54 -7.58
CA GLU A 68 -15.66 -10.65 -6.92
C GLU A 68 -16.56 -11.71 -7.57
N GLN A 69 -16.61 -11.78 -8.90
CA GLN A 69 -17.35 -12.81 -9.63
C GLN A 69 -16.80 -14.22 -9.37
N LYS A 70 -15.47 -14.36 -9.29
CA LYS A 70 -14.83 -15.65 -9.00
C LYS A 70 -15.07 -16.13 -7.57
N THR A 71 -15.21 -15.21 -6.61
CA THR A 71 -15.59 -15.54 -5.23
C THR A 71 -17.07 -15.91 -5.09
N GLN A 72 -17.98 -15.30 -5.86
CA GLN A 72 -19.42 -15.61 -5.81
C GLN A 72 -19.78 -16.96 -6.45
N GLN A 73 -18.99 -17.47 -7.39
CA GLN A 73 -19.22 -18.81 -7.99
C GLN A 73 -18.79 -19.98 -7.09
N LEU A 74 -18.13 -19.72 -5.95
CA LEU A 74 -17.76 -20.75 -4.96
C LEU A 74 -18.85 -20.97 -3.89
N ASP A 75 -19.91 -20.16 -3.86
CA ASP A 75 -21.01 -20.29 -2.91
C ASP A 75 -22.09 -21.26 -3.43
N ILE A 76 -21.80 -22.56 -3.36
CA ILE A 76 -22.81 -23.62 -3.52
C ILE A 76 -23.40 -23.94 -2.14
N SER A 77 -24.64 -23.50 -1.92
CA SER A 77 -25.69 -24.00 -1.00
C SER A 77 -25.39 -24.13 0.52
N PRO A 78 -26.30 -23.66 1.40
CA PRO A 78 -26.20 -23.86 2.83
C PRO A 78 -26.78 -25.24 3.21
N SER A 79 -25.92 -26.24 3.34
CA SER A 79 -26.19 -27.37 4.22
C SER A 79 -25.08 -27.46 5.26
N MET A 80 -25.30 -26.79 6.39
CA MET A 80 -24.68 -27.21 7.64
C MET A 80 -25.17 -28.61 7.94
N ASP A 81 -24.37 -29.61 7.62
CA ASP A 81 -24.24 -30.82 8.44
C ASP A 81 -23.02 -31.62 7.99
N ARG A 82 -21.99 -31.58 8.84
CA ARG A 82 -20.84 -32.50 8.83
C ARG A 82 -20.06 -32.57 7.52
N LEU A 83 -19.37 -31.48 7.18
CA LEU A 83 -18.19 -31.58 6.34
C LEU A 83 -16.98 -31.30 7.21
N SER A 84 -16.27 -32.37 7.57
CA SER A 84 -14.84 -32.28 7.90
C SER A 84 -14.18 -31.61 6.70
N ILE A 85 -14.01 -30.28 6.78
CA ILE A 85 -13.38 -29.51 5.74
C ILE A 85 -11.90 -29.90 5.78
N ASN A 86 -11.53 -30.92 5.00
CA ASN A 86 -10.17 -31.07 4.54
C ASN A 86 -9.96 -29.91 3.56
N LEU A 87 -9.70 -28.72 4.07
CA LEU A 87 -9.14 -27.65 3.28
C LEU A 87 -7.89 -28.24 2.61
N PRO A 88 -7.68 -28.06 1.29
CA PRO A 88 -6.40 -28.41 0.69
C PRO A 88 -5.36 -27.72 1.55
N LYS A 89 -4.48 -28.50 2.19
CA LYS A 89 -3.48 -28.00 3.16
C LYS A 89 -2.86 -26.77 2.52
N LEU A 90 -3.30 -25.59 2.96
CA LEU A 90 -2.79 -24.32 2.50
C LEU A 90 -1.31 -24.46 2.71
N GLN A 91 -0.51 -24.50 1.64
CA GLN A 91 0.93 -24.71 1.75
C GLN A 91 1.45 -23.53 2.55
N LEU A 92 1.58 -23.75 3.86
CA LEU A 92 2.09 -22.79 4.81
C LEU A 92 3.49 -22.49 4.33
N ILE A 93 3.68 -21.28 3.80
CA ILE A 93 5.03 -20.83 3.51
C ILE A 93 5.63 -20.51 4.87
N ASP A 94 6.47 -21.42 5.35
CA ASP A 94 7.21 -21.19 6.58
C ASP A 94 8.13 -19.98 6.37
N PHE A 95 8.07 -19.01 7.27
CA PHE A 95 9.04 -17.93 7.30
C PHE A 95 10.36 -18.44 7.90
N ASP A 96 11.37 -18.57 7.05
CA ASP A 96 12.71 -19.09 7.38
C ASP A 96 13.56 -18.15 8.26
N GLY A 97 13.04 -16.97 8.60
CA GLY A 97 13.75 -15.93 9.35
C GLY A 97 14.66 -15.05 8.50
N ASN A 98 14.66 -15.20 7.16
CA ASN A 98 15.43 -14.34 6.28
C ASN A 98 14.68 -13.01 6.03
N PRO A 99 15.25 -11.84 6.41
CA PRO A 99 14.59 -10.55 6.22
C PRO A 99 14.20 -10.25 4.77
N LYS A 100 14.91 -10.81 3.77
CA LYS A 100 14.58 -10.64 2.35
C LYS A 100 13.24 -11.27 1.96
N ASN A 101 12.84 -12.31 2.68
CA ASN A 101 11.61 -13.06 2.43
C ASN A 101 10.42 -12.52 3.23
N TRP A 102 10.65 -11.54 4.13
CA TRP A 102 9.61 -10.99 5.01
C TRP A 102 8.46 -10.35 4.24
N PHE A 103 8.76 -9.56 3.20
CA PHE A 103 7.71 -8.93 2.37
C PHE A 103 6.86 -9.95 1.63
N CYS A 104 7.48 -11.02 1.12
CA CYS A 104 6.76 -12.11 0.46
C CYS A 104 5.88 -12.87 1.46
N PHE A 105 6.39 -13.14 2.66
CA PHE A 105 5.62 -13.76 3.75
C PHE A 105 4.42 -12.89 4.16
N TRP A 106 4.65 -11.60 4.44
CA TRP A 106 3.61 -10.69 4.92
C TRP A 106 2.51 -10.48 3.90
N SER A 107 2.83 -10.31 2.61
CA SER A 107 1.80 -10.17 1.57
C SER A 107 0.85 -11.37 1.46
N MET A 108 1.27 -12.55 1.94
CA MET A 108 0.43 -13.73 2.03
C MET A 108 -0.32 -13.82 3.37
N PHE A 109 0.35 -13.51 4.49
CA PHE A 109 -0.27 -13.48 5.82
C PHE A 109 -1.32 -12.37 5.97
N GLN A 110 -1.17 -11.25 5.26
CA GLN A 110 -2.08 -10.10 5.33
C GLN A 110 -3.54 -10.50 5.03
N LYS A 111 -3.76 -11.49 4.16
CA LYS A 111 -5.13 -11.97 3.87
C LYS A 111 -5.81 -12.62 5.08
N ILE A 112 -5.03 -13.15 6.01
CA ILE A 112 -5.48 -13.77 7.25
C ILE A 112 -5.66 -12.69 8.31
N ASP A 113 -4.76 -11.71 8.34
CA ASP A 113 -4.84 -10.54 9.23
C ASP A 113 -6.08 -9.68 8.96
N ASP A 114 -6.39 -9.44 7.67
CA ASP A 114 -7.52 -8.64 7.22
C ASP A 114 -8.88 -9.38 7.31
N ASP A 115 -8.89 -10.69 7.58
CA ASP A 115 -10.14 -11.47 7.66
C ASP A 115 -10.84 -11.24 9.02
N PRO A 116 -12.02 -10.60 9.07
CA PRO A 116 -12.74 -10.35 10.32
C PRO A 116 -13.42 -11.60 10.89
N LYS A 117 -13.47 -12.71 10.12
CA LYS A 117 -14.06 -13.98 10.57
C LYS A 117 -13.10 -14.82 11.40
N ILE A 118 -11.82 -14.47 11.41
CA ILE A 118 -10.79 -15.17 12.17
C ILE A 118 -10.58 -14.40 13.47
N GLU A 119 -10.72 -15.08 14.61
CA GLU A 119 -10.44 -14.48 15.91
C GLU A 119 -8.94 -14.17 16.06
N GLU A 120 -8.62 -13.10 16.78
CA GLU A 120 -7.22 -12.65 16.96
C GLU A 120 -6.31 -13.73 17.54
N ASP A 121 -6.82 -14.53 18.49
CA ASP A 121 -6.08 -15.64 19.09
C ASP A 121 -5.71 -16.72 18.08
N VAL A 122 -6.60 -16.95 17.10
CA VAL A 122 -6.38 -17.91 16.01
C VAL A 122 -5.37 -17.35 15.01
N LYS A 123 -5.43 -16.05 14.69
CA LYS A 123 -4.43 -15.37 13.86
C LYS A 123 -3.04 -15.43 14.50
N PHE A 124 -2.97 -15.21 15.81
CA PHE A 124 -1.72 -15.25 16.56
C PHE A 124 -1.12 -16.66 16.60
N ALA A 125 -1.93 -17.68 16.91
CA ALA A 125 -1.48 -19.08 16.87
C ALA A 125 -0.99 -19.47 15.47
N TYR A 126 -1.66 -18.98 14.43
CA TYR A 126 -1.28 -19.22 13.04
C TYR A 126 0.05 -18.54 12.67
N LEU A 127 0.24 -17.28 13.08
CA LEU A 127 1.51 -16.57 12.91
C LEU A 127 2.66 -17.34 13.58
N MET A 128 2.44 -17.85 14.79
CA MET A 128 3.43 -18.66 15.50
C MET A 128 3.71 -20.00 14.83
N GLN A 129 2.70 -20.64 14.25
CA GLN A 129 2.88 -21.90 13.55
C GLN A 129 3.65 -21.74 12.23
N THR A 130 3.52 -20.59 11.57
CA THR A 130 4.13 -20.30 10.25
C THR A 130 5.49 -19.63 10.35
N THR A 131 5.90 -19.18 11.54
CA THR A 131 7.22 -18.60 11.82
C THR A 131 8.10 -19.64 12.53
N LYS A 132 8.45 -20.74 11.84
CA LYS A 132 9.34 -21.78 12.39
C LYS A 132 10.79 -21.58 11.98
N GLY A 133 11.70 -21.62 12.95
CA GLY A 133 13.15 -21.57 12.73
C GLY A 133 13.88 -20.61 13.67
N LYS A 134 15.05 -20.11 13.28
CA LYS A 134 15.93 -19.24 14.10
C LYS A 134 15.26 -17.98 14.68
N ALA A 135 14.08 -17.58 14.20
CA ALA A 135 13.26 -16.53 14.79
C ALA A 135 12.76 -16.86 16.23
N PHE A 136 12.62 -18.15 16.57
CA PHE A 136 12.21 -18.59 17.91
C PHE A 136 13.39 -18.64 18.91
N VAL A 137 14.63 -18.73 18.43
CA VAL A 137 15.80 -19.08 19.26
C VAL A 137 16.50 -17.86 19.89
N GLN A 138 16.20 -16.63 19.44
CA GLN A 138 16.83 -15.43 20.01
C GLN A 138 16.15 -14.90 21.30
N SER A 139 14.93 -15.35 21.63
CA SER A 139 14.20 -14.87 22.82
C SER A 139 14.66 -15.52 24.14
N TYR A 140 15.47 -16.59 24.10
CA TYR A 140 15.86 -17.35 25.30
C TYR A 140 17.33 -17.25 25.68
N HIS A 141 18.11 -16.35 25.05
CA HIS A 141 19.55 -16.24 25.32
C HIS A 141 19.97 -14.90 25.93
N VAL A 142 19.26 -14.44 26.97
CA VAL A 142 19.83 -13.55 28.02
C VAL A 142 19.22 -13.92 29.37
N SER A 143 19.72 -14.99 29.98
CA SER A 143 19.71 -15.26 31.42
C SER A 143 20.49 -16.54 31.69
N ILE A 144 21.82 -16.44 31.73
CA ILE A 144 22.67 -17.22 32.64
C ILE A 144 23.70 -16.23 33.20
#